data_AF-A0A1D7ZZG2-F1
#
_entry.id   AF-A0A1D7ZZG2-F1
#
_cell.length_a   1.000
_cell.length_b   1.000
_cell.length_c   1.000
_cell.angle_alpha   90.00
_cell.angle_beta   90.00
_cell.angle_gamma   90.00
#
_symmetry.space_group_name_H-M   'P 1'
#
loop_
_entity.id
_entity.type
_entity.pdbx_description
1 polymer ?
#
loop_
_entity_poly.entity_id
_entity_poly.type
_entity_poly.pdbx_seq_one_letter_code
_entity_poly.pdbx_strand_id
1 'polypeptide(L)'
;MCTAVSFWSTEHHRYFGRTMDFPVKNTPWNLTYLPKGYLWRPLAPQAAYPSKYAILGGMRRVDDYYLIGDGFNQAGLAVAELYFPGQVDYAARAQPGKINLSPQDVIGYLLGNCANISEVAALLPRLAITNRQWYDHDIIHPFHWFIQDASGTYLLEPTSPTLSLQRVELGVLTNSPTYANHLRRLRSFLGLSADAPLKTVEEALKDYQGDLPQARSPRSRFIATSIRLAHQLPVDDHQAVAQSMKVLGAVKMAHLPGHDDFTHYLGMADLNSRRYFFTPVPEMTTITQSLPALMAKYSTPQVLSQVP
;
A
#
# COMPACT_ATOMS: atom_id res chain seq x y z
N MET A 1 1.48 11.74 3.90
CA MET A 1 2.68 10.84 3.90
C MET A 1 2.36 9.46 4.50
N CYS A 2 2.27 8.34 3.77
CA CYS A 2 1.86 7.00 4.28
C CYS A 2 3.01 6.08 4.79
N THR A 3 2.72 5.00 5.53
CA THR A 3 3.66 3.92 5.90
C THR A 3 3.01 2.55 5.64
N ALA A 4 3.71 1.58 5.05
CA ALA A 4 3.22 0.23 4.81
C ALA A 4 4.18 -0.82 5.38
N VAL A 5 3.60 -1.95 5.81
CA VAL A 5 4.32 -3.11 6.35
C VAL A 5 3.82 -4.41 5.72
N SER A 6 4.70 -5.39 5.58
CA SER A 6 4.37 -6.74 5.17
C SER A 6 5.25 -7.75 5.90
N PHE A 7 4.70 -8.87 6.35
CA PHE A 7 5.48 -9.93 7.00
C PHE A 7 4.74 -11.28 6.94
N TRP A 8 5.42 -12.32 7.41
CA TRP A 8 4.88 -13.67 7.57
C TRP A 8 4.88 -14.04 9.04
N SER A 9 3.80 -14.68 9.53
CA SER A 9 3.79 -15.28 10.87
C SER A 9 4.54 -16.61 10.90
N THR A 10 4.71 -17.18 12.09
CA THR A 10 5.25 -18.53 12.31
C THR A 10 4.45 -19.63 11.62
N GLU A 11 3.15 -19.42 11.41
CA GLU A 11 2.23 -20.31 10.67
C GLU A 11 2.18 -19.99 9.18
N HIS A 12 3.09 -19.13 8.70
CA HIS A 12 3.19 -18.70 7.29
C HIS A 12 1.95 -17.96 6.77
N HIS A 13 1.17 -17.32 7.66
CA HIS A 13 0.16 -16.35 7.23
C HIS A 13 0.84 -15.07 6.73
N ARG A 14 0.35 -14.53 5.61
CA ARG A 14 0.85 -13.30 5.01
C ARG A 14 0.05 -12.11 5.51
N TYR A 15 0.75 -11.15 6.10
CA TYR A 15 0.17 -9.91 6.59
C TYR A 15 0.63 -8.73 5.74
N PHE A 16 -0.32 -7.85 5.40
CA PHE A 16 -0.09 -6.65 4.59
C PHE A 16 -0.91 -5.49 5.16
N GLY A 17 -0.27 -4.41 5.56
CA GLY A 17 -0.97 -3.30 6.20
C GLY A 17 -0.29 -1.96 6.03
N ARG A 18 -0.98 -0.90 6.44
CA ARG A 18 -0.52 0.47 6.24
C ARG A 18 -1.22 1.51 7.12
N THR A 19 -0.59 2.68 7.24
CA THR A 19 -1.22 3.94 7.63
C THR A 19 -1.64 4.71 6.38
N MET A 20 -2.85 5.28 6.37
CA MET A 20 -3.27 6.23 5.36
C MET A 20 -3.13 7.65 5.84
N ASP A 21 -2.04 8.27 5.43
CA ASP A 21 -1.78 9.67 5.73
C ASP A 21 -1.69 10.42 4.40
N PHE A 22 -2.76 11.13 4.06
CA PHE A 22 -2.93 11.79 2.78
C PHE A 22 -3.95 12.93 2.93
N PRO A 23 -3.74 14.10 2.29
CA PRO A 23 -4.71 15.18 2.34
C PRO A 23 -6.02 14.75 1.68
N VAL A 24 -7.11 14.83 2.43
CA VAL A 24 -8.46 14.62 1.89
C VAL A 24 -9.13 15.97 1.70
N LYS A 25 -9.90 16.08 0.62
CA LYS A 25 -10.80 17.21 0.44
C LYS A 25 -12.12 16.92 1.17
N ASN A 26 -13.02 16.20 0.48
CA ASN A 26 -14.42 16.11 0.89
C ASN A 26 -14.98 14.68 1.00
N THR A 27 -14.17 13.63 0.81
CA THR A 27 -14.66 12.24 0.82
C THR A 27 -13.87 11.36 1.77
N PRO A 28 -14.53 10.59 2.67
CA PRO A 28 -13.84 9.79 3.68
C PRO A 28 -13.30 8.48 3.12
N TRP A 29 -12.21 7.99 3.73
CA TRP A 29 -11.71 6.64 3.51
C TRP A 29 -12.60 5.62 4.21
N ASN A 30 -12.97 4.56 3.50
CA ASN A 30 -13.89 3.54 3.95
C ASN A 30 -13.38 2.16 3.58
N LEU A 31 -13.63 1.16 4.44
CA LEU A 31 -13.48 -0.23 4.03
C LEU A 31 -14.52 -0.52 2.96
N THR A 32 -14.07 -0.94 1.77
CA THR A 32 -14.94 -1.08 0.60
C THR A 32 -14.68 -2.39 -0.11
N TYR A 33 -15.77 -3.02 -0.55
CA TYR A 33 -15.77 -4.22 -1.37
C TYR A 33 -16.19 -3.89 -2.79
N LEU A 34 -15.42 -4.38 -3.77
CA LEU A 34 -15.75 -4.33 -5.19
C LEU A 34 -15.89 -5.76 -5.73
N PRO A 35 -17.02 -6.11 -6.36
CA PRO A 35 -17.24 -7.46 -6.87
C PRO A 35 -16.39 -7.75 -8.12
N LYS A 36 -16.32 -9.04 -8.48
CA LYS A 36 -15.84 -9.45 -9.80
C LYS A 36 -16.71 -8.81 -10.88
N GLY A 37 -16.08 -8.38 -11.98
CA GLY A 37 -16.76 -7.70 -13.07
C GLY A 37 -17.04 -6.22 -12.79
N TYR A 38 -16.59 -5.67 -11.66
CA TYR A 38 -16.65 -4.23 -11.43
C TYR A 38 -15.91 -3.51 -12.57
N LEU A 39 -16.59 -2.53 -13.17
CA LEU A 39 -16.16 -1.90 -14.39
C LEU A 39 -15.32 -0.66 -14.09
N TRP A 40 -13.99 -0.81 -14.06
CA TRP A 40 -13.05 0.30 -13.90
C TRP A 40 -13.07 1.20 -15.13
N ARG A 41 -13.25 2.51 -14.97
CA ARG A 41 -13.12 3.45 -16.07
C ARG A 41 -11.95 4.38 -15.79
N PRO A 42 -10.74 4.06 -16.27
CA PRO A 42 -9.63 4.98 -16.15
C PRO A 42 -9.94 6.25 -16.93
N LEU A 43 -9.34 7.36 -16.53
CA LEU A 43 -9.55 8.64 -17.23
C LEU A 43 -9.05 8.59 -18.67
N ALA A 44 -8.09 7.72 -19.00
CA ALA A 44 -7.60 7.47 -20.36
C ALA A 44 -8.77 7.21 -21.34
N PRO A 45 -8.73 7.75 -22.57
CA PRO A 45 -9.83 7.65 -23.54
C PRO A 45 -10.09 6.22 -24.09
N GLN A 46 -9.60 5.16 -23.43
CA GLN A 46 -9.76 3.77 -23.83
C GLN A 46 -10.41 2.92 -22.74
N ALA A 47 -11.28 2.02 -23.22
CA ALA A 47 -11.91 0.85 -22.63
C ALA A 47 -11.98 0.79 -21.09
N ALA A 48 -13.21 0.73 -20.59
CA ALA A 48 -13.44 0.31 -19.23
C ALA A 48 -12.96 -1.15 -19.03
N TYR A 49 -12.26 -1.42 -17.93
CA TYR A 49 -11.66 -2.70 -17.63
C TYR A 49 -12.52 -3.45 -16.59
N PRO A 50 -13.21 -4.54 -16.98
CA PRO A 50 -13.92 -5.36 -16.00
C PRO A 50 -12.90 -6.06 -15.10
N SER A 51 -13.07 -5.96 -13.79
CA SER A 51 -12.22 -6.69 -12.85
C SER A 51 -12.39 -8.21 -13.03
N LYS A 52 -11.29 -8.95 -13.18
CA LYS A 52 -11.28 -10.41 -13.12
C LYS A 52 -11.45 -10.92 -11.69
N TYR A 53 -11.05 -10.11 -10.72
CA TYR A 53 -11.01 -10.43 -9.31
C TYR A 53 -11.87 -9.47 -8.49
N ALA A 54 -12.56 -10.00 -7.47
CA ALA A 54 -13.14 -9.18 -6.41
C ALA A 54 -12.03 -8.59 -5.51
N ILE A 55 -12.28 -7.40 -4.96
CA ILE A 55 -11.31 -6.60 -4.20
C ILE A 55 -11.93 -6.18 -2.86
N LEU A 56 -11.13 -6.21 -1.79
CA LEU A 56 -11.47 -5.64 -0.48
C LEU A 56 -10.30 -4.76 -0.01
N GLY A 57 -10.60 -3.54 0.46
CA GLY A 57 -9.57 -2.65 0.95
C GLY A 57 -10.06 -1.26 1.34
N GLY A 58 -9.13 -0.38 1.71
CA GLY A 58 -9.40 1.02 2.02
C GLY A 58 -9.59 1.84 0.75
N MET A 59 -10.76 2.44 0.58
CA MET A 59 -11.11 3.20 -0.62
C MET A 59 -11.86 4.51 -0.29
N ARG A 60 -11.76 5.48 -1.20
CA ARG A 60 -12.61 6.67 -1.23
C ARG A 60 -13.53 6.61 -2.42
N ARG A 61 -14.79 7.01 -2.25
CA ARG A 61 -15.70 7.24 -3.38
C ARG A 61 -15.64 8.71 -3.79
N VAL A 62 -15.33 8.98 -5.05
CA VAL A 62 -15.21 10.33 -5.65
C VAL A 62 -15.91 10.29 -7.00
N ASP A 63 -16.93 11.11 -7.21
CA ASP A 63 -17.66 11.22 -8.49
C ASP A 63 -18.08 9.86 -9.10
N ASP A 64 -18.59 8.95 -8.26
CA ASP A 64 -18.95 7.55 -8.60
C ASP A 64 -17.80 6.59 -8.93
N TYR A 65 -16.55 7.03 -8.75
CA TYR A 65 -15.35 6.20 -8.83
C TYR A 65 -14.82 5.81 -7.46
N TYR A 66 -14.20 4.64 -7.38
CA TYR A 66 -13.51 4.19 -6.17
C TYR A 66 -12.00 4.38 -6.32
N LEU A 67 -11.44 5.33 -5.58
CA LEU A 67 -9.99 5.47 -5.42
C LEU A 67 -9.54 4.47 -4.37
N ILE A 68 -8.64 3.55 -4.72
CA ILE A 68 -8.12 2.51 -3.81
C ILE A 68 -6.80 3.00 -3.21
N GLY A 69 -6.71 3.06 -1.88
CA GLY A 69 -5.46 3.37 -1.19
C GLY A 69 -4.62 2.12 -0.92
N ASP A 70 -5.31 1.03 -0.55
CA ASP A 70 -4.74 -0.30 -0.43
C ASP A 70 -5.84 -1.35 -0.45
N GLY A 71 -5.46 -2.61 -0.67
CA GLY A 71 -6.36 -3.74 -0.56
C GLY A 71 -5.73 -5.04 -1.06
N PHE A 72 -6.53 -6.09 -1.09
CA PHE A 72 -6.17 -7.36 -1.71
C PHE A 72 -7.31 -7.89 -2.57
N ASN A 73 -6.95 -8.75 -3.52
CA ASN A 73 -7.92 -9.40 -4.39
C ASN A 73 -8.15 -10.87 -4.02
N GLN A 74 -9.20 -11.46 -4.58
CA GLN A 74 -9.59 -12.85 -4.27
C GLN A 74 -8.52 -13.91 -4.62
N ALA A 75 -7.56 -13.57 -5.48
CA ALA A 75 -6.45 -14.43 -5.90
C ALA A 75 -5.23 -14.36 -4.97
N GLY A 76 -5.20 -13.39 -4.04
CA GLY A 76 -4.16 -13.28 -3.02
C GLY A 76 -3.03 -12.30 -3.33
N LEU A 77 -3.22 -11.40 -4.31
CA LEU A 77 -2.38 -10.22 -4.54
C LEU A 77 -2.86 -9.08 -3.65
N ALA A 78 -1.95 -8.47 -2.89
CA ALA A 78 -2.18 -7.26 -2.11
C ALA A 78 -1.36 -6.09 -2.67
N VAL A 79 -1.94 -4.89 -2.66
CA VAL A 79 -1.31 -3.67 -3.18
C VAL A 79 -1.66 -2.50 -2.26
N ALA A 80 -0.69 -1.62 -2.00
CA ALA A 80 -0.90 -0.29 -1.43
C ALA A 80 -0.18 0.75 -2.30
N GLU A 81 -0.85 1.86 -2.59
CA GLU A 81 -0.22 3.03 -3.23
C GLU A 81 0.28 3.99 -2.15
N LEU A 82 1.51 4.51 -2.25
CA LEU A 82 2.07 5.44 -1.28
C LEU A 82 2.64 6.66 -1.99
N TYR A 83 2.47 7.85 -1.40
CA TYR A 83 2.87 9.12 -2.02
C TYR A 83 4.39 9.15 -2.30
N PHE A 84 4.81 9.55 -3.50
CA PHE A 84 6.22 9.45 -3.95
C PHE A 84 6.72 10.72 -4.68
N PRO A 85 6.66 11.90 -4.04
CA PRO A 85 6.98 13.18 -4.68
C PRO A 85 8.44 13.30 -5.13
N GLY A 86 8.63 13.97 -6.27
CA GLY A 86 9.93 14.38 -6.80
C GLY A 86 10.84 13.26 -7.28
N GLN A 87 10.33 12.04 -7.45
CA GLN A 87 11.10 10.88 -7.90
C GLN A 87 10.51 10.20 -9.14
N VAL A 88 9.27 10.51 -9.50
CA VAL A 88 8.55 9.83 -10.59
C VAL A 88 8.93 10.38 -11.96
N ASP A 89 8.92 9.49 -12.94
CA ASP A 89 9.05 9.79 -14.36
C ASP A 89 7.87 9.17 -15.11
N TYR A 90 6.79 9.95 -15.22
CA TYR A 90 5.57 9.55 -15.94
C TYR A 90 5.57 10.09 -17.36
N ALA A 91 5.00 9.32 -18.28
CA ALA A 91 4.86 9.73 -19.67
C ALA A 91 3.96 10.98 -19.77
N ALA A 92 4.43 12.02 -20.47
CA ALA A 92 3.68 13.26 -20.67
C ALA A 92 2.39 13.08 -21.51
N ARG A 93 2.32 12.01 -22.31
CA ARG A 93 1.19 11.67 -23.18
C ARG A 93 0.97 10.16 -23.20
N ALA A 94 -0.23 9.76 -23.63
CA ALA A 94 -0.53 8.36 -23.87
C ALA A 94 0.46 7.73 -24.86
N GLN A 95 0.94 6.54 -24.53
CA GLN A 95 1.90 5.75 -25.31
C GLN A 95 1.13 4.77 -26.20
N PRO A 96 1.26 4.86 -27.54
CA PRO A 96 0.58 3.94 -28.46
C PRO A 96 0.91 2.47 -28.19
N GLY A 97 -0.10 1.60 -28.29
CA GLY A 97 0.07 0.16 -28.07
C GLY A 97 0.32 -0.27 -26.62
N LYS A 98 0.32 0.68 -25.66
CA LYS A 98 0.42 0.41 -24.22
C LYS A 98 -0.94 0.52 -23.54
N ILE A 99 -1.06 -0.12 -22.40
CA ILE A 99 -2.11 0.13 -21.42
C ILE A 99 -1.74 1.44 -20.72
N ASN A 100 -2.52 2.48 -20.94
CA ASN A 100 -2.25 3.82 -20.41
C ASN A 100 -3.10 4.06 -19.17
N LEU A 101 -2.45 4.24 -18.02
CA LEU A 101 -3.09 4.47 -16.74
C LEU A 101 -2.63 5.81 -16.15
N SER A 102 -3.50 6.48 -15.41
CA SER A 102 -3.05 7.51 -14.46
C SER A 102 -2.35 6.83 -13.26
N PRO A 103 -1.65 7.55 -12.39
CA PRO A 103 -1.06 6.96 -11.19
C PRO A 103 -2.11 6.25 -10.31
N GLN A 104 -3.25 6.88 -10.07
CA GLN A 104 -4.34 6.33 -9.24
C GLN A 104 -5.01 5.10 -9.86
N ASP A 105 -4.98 4.96 -11.19
CA ASP A 105 -5.53 3.80 -11.89
C ASP A 105 -4.70 2.52 -11.68
N VAL A 106 -3.39 2.65 -11.41
CA VAL A 106 -2.47 1.51 -11.40
C VAL A 106 -2.91 0.47 -10.38
N ILE A 107 -3.17 0.86 -9.15
CA ILE A 107 -3.58 -0.06 -8.08
C ILE A 107 -4.87 -0.81 -8.42
N GLY A 108 -5.88 -0.11 -8.95
CA GLY A 108 -7.15 -0.72 -9.36
C GLY A 108 -6.96 -1.70 -10.52
N TYR A 109 -6.10 -1.37 -11.48
CA TYR A 109 -5.77 -2.27 -12.58
C TYR A 109 -5.03 -3.52 -12.10
N LEU A 110 -4.02 -3.36 -11.23
CA LEU A 110 -3.25 -4.48 -10.67
C LEU A 110 -4.15 -5.42 -9.89
N LEU A 111 -4.91 -4.91 -8.91
CA LEU A 111 -5.83 -5.71 -8.09
C LEU A 111 -6.96 -6.32 -8.93
N GLY A 112 -7.44 -5.62 -9.96
CA GLY A 112 -8.51 -6.10 -10.82
C GLY A 112 -8.07 -7.15 -11.84
N ASN A 113 -6.80 -7.17 -12.27
CA ASN A 113 -6.38 -7.93 -13.46
C ASN A 113 -5.17 -8.86 -13.27
N CYS A 114 -4.47 -8.81 -12.14
CA CYS A 114 -3.32 -9.67 -11.84
C CYS A 114 -3.59 -10.56 -10.62
N ALA A 115 -3.28 -11.86 -10.70
CA ALA A 115 -3.39 -12.79 -9.58
C ALA A 115 -2.19 -12.77 -8.64
N ASN A 116 -1.01 -12.44 -9.15
CA ASN A 116 0.28 -12.62 -8.47
C ASN A 116 1.36 -11.72 -9.09
N ILE A 117 2.55 -11.69 -8.49
CA ILE A 117 3.70 -10.89 -8.89
C ILE A 117 4.21 -11.26 -10.29
N SER A 118 4.12 -12.52 -10.70
CA SER A 118 4.52 -12.94 -12.04
C SER A 118 3.64 -12.27 -13.12
N GLU A 119 2.32 -12.21 -12.89
CA GLU A 119 1.41 -11.50 -13.78
C GLU A 119 1.64 -9.99 -13.77
N VAL A 120 1.95 -9.40 -12.61
CA VAL A 120 2.35 -7.97 -12.52
C VAL A 120 3.61 -7.72 -13.35
N ALA A 121 4.65 -8.54 -13.19
CA ALA A 121 5.91 -8.41 -13.93
C ALA A 121 5.69 -8.54 -15.45
N ALA A 122 4.86 -9.49 -15.89
CA ALA A 122 4.50 -9.67 -17.30
C ALA A 122 3.65 -8.52 -17.87
N LEU A 123 2.94 -7.78 -17.02
CA LEU A 123 2.20 -6.59 -17.40
C LEU A 123 3.10 -5.37 -17.62
N LEU A 124 4.16 -5.19 -16.82
CA LEU A 124 4.97 -3.96 -16.80
C LEU A 124 5.47 -3.49 -18.18
N PRO A 125 5.98 -4.36 -19.09
CA PRO A 125 6.42 -3.93 -20.41
C PRO A 125 5.28 -3.36 -21.28
N ARG A 126 4.02 -3.64 -20.95
CA ARG A 126 2.83 -3.16 -21.68
C ARG A 126 2.17 -1.97 -20.99
N LEU A 127 2.59 -1.61 -19.78
CA LEU A 127 2.01 -0.53 -18.99
C LEU A 127 2.76 0.79 -19.27
N ALA A 128 2.01 1.88 -19.40
CA ALA A 128 2.53 3.23 -19.38
C ALA A 128 1.75 4.05 -18.33
N ILE A 129 2.48 4.66 -17.39
CA ILE A 129 1.91 5.56 -16.39
C ILE A 129 2.00 6.98 -16.95
N THR A 130 0.86 7.64 -17.08
CA THR A 130 0.74 8.94 -17.75
C THR A 130 0.48 10.05 -16.74
N ASN A 131 1.06 11.22 -17.00
CA ASN A 131 0.88 12.45 -16.22
C ASN A 131 -0.53 13.02 -16.39
N ARG A 132 -1.54 12.33 -15.86
CA ARG A 132 -2.94 12.75 -15.94
C ARG A 132 -3.51 12.99 -14.55
N GLN A 133 -4.12 14.15 -14.36
CA GLN A 133 -4.85 14.48 -13.14
C GLN A 133 -6.05 13.54 -12.98
N TRP A 134 -6.29 13.10 -11.75
CA TRP A 134 -7.40 12.21 -11.39
C TRP A 134 -8.58 13.03 -10.84
N TYR A 135 -9.81 12.74 -11.29
CA TYR A 135 -11.08 13.43 -10.97
C TYR A 135 -10.99 14.71 -10.10
N ASP A 136 -11.19 14.59 -8.78
CA ASP A 136 -11.31 15.70 -7.83
C ASP A 136 -9.97 16.32 -7.41
N HIS A 137 -8.86 15.94 -8.04
CA HIS A 137 -7.53 16.42 -7.69
C HIS A 137 -7.12 17.63 -8.52
N ASP A 138 -6.53 18.63 -7.85
CA ASP A 138 -6.00 19.83 -8.51
C ASP A 138 -4.58 19.59 -9.07
N ILE A 139 -3.97 18.46 -8.71
CA ILE A 139 -2.60 18.09 -9.09
C ILE A 139 -2.49 16.61 -9.43
N ILE A 140 -1.43 16.25 -10.15
CA ILE A 140 -1.03 14.85 -10.35
C ILE A 140 -0.34 14.40 -9.06
N HIS A 141 -0.92 13.42 -8.36
CA HIS A 141 -0.28 12.85 -7.18
C HIS A 141 0.70 11.74 -7.60
N PRO A 142 2.00 11.91 -7.32
CA PRO A 142 2.99 10.86 -7.59
C PRO A 142 2.89 9.72 -6.57
N PHE A 143 3.03 8.49 -7.04
CA PHE A 143 2.90 7.28 -6.23
C PHE A 143 3.98 6.26 -6.59
N HIS A 144 4.27 5.39 -5.62
CA HIS A 144 4.89 4.08 -5.82
C HIS A 144 3.98 3.01 -5.20
N TRP A 145 4.14 1.75 -5.59
CA TRP A 145 3.23 0.68 -5.16
C TRP A 145 3.97 -0.42 -4.42
N PHE A 146 3.51 -0.70 -3.21
CA PHE A 146 3.95 -1.83 -2.38
C PHE A 146 3.05 -3.01 -2.68
N ILE A 147 3.62 -4.16 -3.06
CA ILE A 147 2.87 -5.27 -3.64
C ILE A 147 3.32 -6.58 -2.97
N GLN A 148 2.39 -7.39 -2.49
CA GLN A 148 2.71 -8.69 -1.88
C GLN A 148 1.86 -9.80 -2.52
N ASP A 149 2.48 -10.95 -2.72
CA ASP A 149 1.80 -12.21 -3.00
C ASP A 149 2.48 -13.38 -2.24
N ALA A 150 2.27 -14.63 -2.68
CA ALA A 150 2.88 -15.79 -2.05
C ALA A 150 4.40 -15.90 -2.28
N SER A 151 4.94 -15.27 -3.33
CA SER A 151 6.36 -15.29 -3.67
C SER A 151 7.20 -14.29 -2.87
N GLY A 152 6.57 -13.27 -2.29
CA GLY A 152 7.23 -12.27 -1.46
C GLY A 152 6.59 -10.90 -1.58
N THR A 153 7.35 -9.90 -1.11
CA THR A 153 6.97 -8.49 -1.17
C THR A 153 7.87 -7.74 -2.13
N TYR A 154 7.27 -6.87 -2.93
CA TYR A 154 7.89 -6.14 -4.03
C TYR A 154 7.42 -4.68 -4.06
N LEU A 155 8.17 -3.87 -4.80
CA LEU A 155 7.98 -2.45 -4.97
C LEU A 155 8.04 -2.09 -6.46
N LEU A 156 7.07 -1.29 -6.89
CA LEU A 156 7.10 -0.59 -8.18
C LEU A 156 7.38 0.89 -7.93
N GLU A 157 8.61 1.33 -8.19
CA GLU A 157 8.99 2.74 -8.22
C GLU A 157 9.10 3.22 -9.67
N PRO A 158 8.21 4.13 -10.13
CA PRO A 158 8.21 4.61 -11.51
C PRO A 158 9.23 5.74 -11.71
N THR A 159 10.52 5.44 -11.50
CA THR A 159 11.64 6.40 -11.61
C THR A 159 12.23 6.52 -13.02
N SER A 160 11.71 5.72 -13.96
CA SER A 160 12.05 5.76 -15.38
C SER A 160 10.86 5.26 -16.22
N PRO A 161 10.87 5.47 -17.55
CA PRO A 161 9.82 4.95 -18.42
C PRO A 161 9.79 3.42 -18.49
N THR A 162 10.90 2.76 -18.12
CA THR A 162 10.97 1.31 -18.00
C THR A 162 10.61 0.92 -16.57
N LEU A 163 9.45 0.26 -16.43
CA LEU A 163 8.95 -0.19 -15.14
C LEU A 163 9.54 -1.55 -14.77
N SER A 164 9.94 -1.70 -13.51
CA SER A 164 10.44 -2.95 -12.95
C SER A 164 9.99 -3.14 -11.51
N LEU A 165 9.88 -4.40 -11.07
CA LEU A 165 9.67 -4.73 -9.67
C LEU A 165 11.01 -4.88 -8.95
N GLN A 166 11.11 -4.30 -7.77
CA GLN A 166 12.21 -4.50 -6.83
C GLN A 166 11.71 -5.32 -5.64
N ARG A 167 12.48 -6.33 -5.18
CA ARG A 167 12.14 -7.07 -3.95
C ARG A 167 12.35 -6.21 -2.71
N VAL A 168 11.43 -6.28 -1.75
CA VAL A 168 11.46 -5.56 -0.47
C VAL A 168 11.43 -6.56 0.68
N GLU A 169 12.60 -7.02 1.10
CA GLU A 169 12.72 -8.11 2.09
C GLU A 169 12.50 -7.62 3.53
N LEU A 170 12.83 -6.36 3.85
CA LEU A 170 12.52 -5.77 5.16
C LEU A 170 11.01 -5.60 5.40
N GLY A 171 10.20 -5.70 4.35
CA GLY A 171 8.75 -5.60 4.48
C GLY A 171 8.24 -4.23 4.97
N VAL A 172 8.98 -3.14 4.73
CA VAL A 172 8.59 -1.77 5.11
C VAL A 172 8.73 -0.83 3.93
N LEU A 173 7.76 0.07 3.75
CA LEU A 173 7.82 1.17 2.78
C LEU A 173 7.19 2.44 3.38
N THR A 174 7.67 3.62 3.00
CA THR A 174 7.01 4.89 3.35
C THR A 174 6.74 5.75 2.11
N ASN A 175 7.38 6.90 1.96
CA ASN A 175 7.24 7.80 0.81
C ASN A 175 8.63 8.06 0.24
N SER A 176 8.80 9.16 -0.50
CA SER A 176 10.12 9.59 -0.98
C SER A 176 11.13 9.74 0.16
N PRO A 177 12.43 9.47 -0.08
CA PRO A 177 13.08 9.16 -1.37
C PRO A 177 12.89 7.70 -1.83
N THR A 178 13.62 7.28 -2.88
CA THR A 178 13.64 5.88 -3.34
C THR A 178 13.96 4.90 -2.21
N TYR A 179 13.49 3.66 -2.33
CA TYR A 179 13.77 2.60 -1.36
C TYR A 179 15.29 2.33 -1.19
N ALA A 180 16.06 2.42 -2.27
CA ALA A 180 17.52 2.34 -2.20
C ALA A 180 18.14 3.45 -1.32
N ASN A 181 17.55 4.64 -1.31
CA ASN A 181 17.99 5.73 -0.42
C ASN A 181 17.59 5.46 1.03
N HIS A 182 16.39 4.94 1.28
CA HIS A 182 15.96 4.50 2.62
C HIS A 182 16.91 3.44 3.19
N LEU A 183 17.25 2.41 2.42
CA LEU A 183 18.20 1.37 2.85
C LEU A 183 19.59 1.94 3.19
N ARG A 184 20.12 2.85 2.36
CA ARG A 184 21.40 3.52 2.63
C ARG A 184 21.37 4.28 3.96
N ARG A 185 20.28 4.99 4.23
CA ARG A 185 20.11 5.76 5.48
C ARG A 185 19.93 4.85 6.68
N LEU A 186 19.19 3.75 6.53
CA LEU A 186 19.03 2.76 7.58
C LEU A 186 20.37 2.13 7.97
N ARG A 187 21.19 1.73 6.98
CA ARG A 187 22.56 1.25 7.23
C ARG A 187 23.39 2.25 8.03
N SER A 188 23.39 3.51 7.59
CA SER A 188 24.09 4.58 8.29
C SER A 188 23.57 4.79 9.72
N PHE A 189 22.25 4.69 9.94
CA PHE A 189 21.64 4.82 11.26
C PHE A 189 22.05 3.68 12.20
N LEU A 190 22.19 2.47 11.66
CA LEU A 190 22.64 1.28 12.40
C LEU A 190 24.17 1.20 12.56
N GLY A 191 24.93 2.20 12.10
CA GLY A 191 26.38 2.19 12.16
C GLY A 191 27.05 1.18 11.21
N LEU A 192 26.34 0.74 10.16
CA LEU A 192 26.81 -0.23 9.18
C LEU A 192 27.42 0.43 7.94
N SER A 193 28.26 -0.31 7.20
CA SER A 193 28.75 0.12 5.89
C SER A 193 27.61 0.25 4.87
N ALA A 194 27.79 1.10 3.85
CA ALA A 194 26.75 1.37 2.85
C ALA A 194 26.36 0.15 2.00
N ASP A 195 27.28 -0.81 1.88
CA ASP A 195 27.17 -2.07 1.14
C ASP A 195 26.88 -3.28 2.04
N ALA A 196 26.66 -3.07 3.34
CA ALA A 196 26.38 -4.16 4.28
C ALA A 196 25.24 -5.06 3.76
N PRO A 197 25.43 -6.40 3.74
CA PRO A 197 24.41 -7.34 3.29
C PRO A 197 23.11 -7.14 4.05
N LEU A 198 21.97 -7.40 3.40
CA LEU A 198 20.68 -7.16 4.05
C LEU A 198 20.50 -8.01 5.31
N LYS A 199 21.03 -9.24 5.34
CA LYS A 199 21.07 -10.07 6.54
C LYS A 199 21.71 -9.38 7.75
N THR A 200 22.82 -8.66 7.54
CA THR A 200 23.48 -7.88 8.59
C THR A 200 22.61 -6.70 9.05
N VAL A 201 21.86 -6.08 8.13
CA VAL A 201 20.88 -5.05 8.48
C VAL A 201 19.75 -5.63 9.32
N GLU A 202 19.23 -6.81 8.97
CA GLU A 202 18.16 -7.50 9.71
C GLU A 202 18.60 -7.91 11.13
N GLU A 203 19.83 -8.41 11.29
CA GLU A 203 20.42 -8.71 12.59
C GLU A 203 20.57 -7.42 13.43
N ALA A 204 21.16 -6.37 12.85
CA ALA A 204 21.31 -5.09 13.55
C ALA A 204 19.97 -4.43 13.92
N LEU A 205 18.92 -4.60 13.11
CA LEU A 205 17.56 -4.14 13.43
C LEU A 205 16.99 -4.85 14.66
N LYS A 206 17.24 -6.15 14.82
CA LYS A 206 16.77 -6.95 15.97
C LYS A 206 17.51 -6.60 17.26
N ASP A 207 18.80 -6.30 17.14
CA ASP A 207 19.67 -6.00 18.28
C ASP A 207 19.63 -4.53 18.69
N TYR A 208 18.92 -3.66 17.95
CA TYR A 208 18.92 -2.22 18.19
C TYR A 208 18.20 -1.84 19.51
N GLN A 209 18.94 -1.32 20.49
CA GLN A 209 18.39 -0.88 21.78
C GLN A 209 18.39 0.65 21.98
N GLY A 210 18.71 1.41 20.93
CA GLY A 210 18.80 2.87 21.00
C GLY A 210 17.46 3.60 20.83
N ASP A 211 17.53 4.94 20.82
CA ASP A 211 16.36 5.79 20.62
C ASP A 211 15.85 5.74 19.18
N LEU A 212 14.53 5.59 19.02
CA LEU A 212 13.90 5.62 17.70
C LEU A 212 13.68 7.06 17.22
N PRO A 213 13.86 7.36 15.92
CA PRO A 213 13.49 8.66 15.37
C PRO A 213 12.00 8.96 15.55
N GLN A 214 11.67 10.16 16.05
CA GLN A 214 10.29 10.58 16.35
C GLN A 214 9.68 11.54 15.32
N ALA A 215 10.46 12.03 14.36
CA ALA A 215 9.97 13.01 13.40
C ALA A 215 8.92 12.40 12.43
N ARG A 216 7.95 13.21 11.99
CA ARG A 216 6.88 12.83 11.03
C ARG A 216 7.40 12.50 9.63
N SER A 217 8.69 12.71 9.36
CA SER A 217 9.26 12.57 8.02
C SER A 217 9.19 11.11 7.53
N PRO A 218 9.09 10.86 6.20
CA PRO A 218 9.07 9.50 5.68
C PRO A 218 10.30 8.69 6.05
N ARG A 219 11.47 9.34 6.14
CA ARG A 219 12.75 8.73 6.50
C ARG A 219 12.75 8.24 7.96
N SER A 220 12.30 9.11 8.87
CA SER A 220 12.21 8.79 10.30
C SER A 220 11.22 7.64 10.54
N ARG A 221 10.06 7.70 9.89
CA ARG A 221 9.06 6.62 9.98
C ARG A 221 9.57 5.31 9.39
N PHE A 222 10.30 5.34 8.27
CA PHE A 222 10.90 4.13 7.69
C PHE A 222 11.84 3.43 8.68
N ILE A 223 12.76 4.17 9.30
CA ILE A 223 13.70 3.62 10.29
C ILE A 223 12.95 3.09 11.52
N ALA A 224 12.08 3.91 12.11
CA ALA A 224 11.34 3.54 13.31
C ALA A 224 10.45 2.31 13.07
N THR A 225 9.75 2.24 11.94
CA THR A 225 8.92 1.09 11.56
C THR A 225 9.75 -0.15 11.28
N SER A 226 10.91 -0.03 10.62
CA SER A 226 11.80 -1.17 10.36
C SER A 226 12.28 -1.82 11.67
N ILE A 227 12.70 -1.02 12.65
CA ILE A 227 13.15 -1.53 13.95
C ILE A 227 11.98 -2.13 14.74
N ARG A 228 10.85 -1.42 14.81
CA ARG A 228 9.66 -1.91 15.51
C ARG A 228 9.14 -3.22 14.93
N LEU A 229 9.14 -3.36 13.60
CA LEU A 229 8.72 -4.60 12.95
C LEU A 229 9.72 -5.72 13.24
N ALA A 230 11.02 -5.46 13.15
CA ALA A 230 12.05 -6.46 13.47
C ALA A 230 11.97 -6.96 14.92
N HIS A 231 11.69 -6.09 15.89
CA HIS A 231 11.50 -6.46 17.30
C HIS A 231 10.23 -7.30 17.57
N GLN A 232 9.26 -7.27 16.66
CA GLN A 232 8.03 -8.06 16.78
C GLN A 232 8.14 -9.42 16.11
N LEU A 233 9.09 -9.60 15.19
CA LEU A 233 9.24 -10.84 14.43
C LEU A 233 10.26 -11.78 15.08
N PRO A 234 9.99 -13.11 15.11
CA PRO A 234 8.80 -13.79 14.60
C PRO A 234 7.56 -13.59 15.49
N VAL A 235 6.37 -13.62 14.88
CA VAL A 235 5.08 -13.50 15.57
C VAL A 235 4.14 -14.61 15.11
N ASP A 236 3.27 -15.10 16.00
CA ASP A 236 2.18 -16.03 15.65
C ASP A 236 0.97 -15.31 15.05
N ASP A 237 0.12 -16.05 14.34
CA ASP A 237 -1.09 -15.53 13.69
C ASP A 237 -2.10 -14.88 14.66
N HIS A 238 -2.20 -15.40 15.88
CA HIS A 238 -3.09 -14.92 16.94
C HIS A 238 -2.67 -13.51 17.42
N GLN A 239 -1.39 -13.19 17.40
CA GLN A 239 -0.84 -11.90 17.83
C GLN A 239 -0.51 -10.96 16.66
N ALA A 240 -0.34 -11.48 15.45
CA ALA A 240 0.14 -10.75 14.28
C ALA A 240 -0.65 -9.45 14.02
N VAL A 241 -1.98 -9.49 14.07
CA VAL A 241 -2.81 -8.30 13.85
C VAL A 241 -2.61 -7.29 14.98
N ALA A 242 -2.70 -7.72 16.24
CA ALA A 242 -2.59 -6.81 17.38
C ALA A 242 -1.20 -6.16 17.47
N GLN A 243 -0.12 -6.92 17.21
CA GLN A 243 1.24 -6.41 17.25
C GLN A 243 1.54 -5.45 16.09
N SER A 244 1.16 -5.81 14.87
CA SER A 244 1.40 -4.97 13.70
C SER A 244 0.60 -3.66 13.74
N MET A 245 -0.61 -3.68 14.30
CA MET A 245 -1.37 -2.46 14.55
C MET A 245 -0.69 -1.54 15.58
N LYS A 246 0.08 -2.09 16.54
CA LYS A 246 0.95 -1.28 17.42
C LYS A 246 2.11 -0.65 16.65
N VAL A 247 2.72 -1.35 15.68
CA VAL A 247 3.77 -0.78 14.82
C VAL A 247 3.24 0.39 14.01
N LEU A 248 2.14 0.19 13.31
CA LEU A 248 1.50 1.22 12.48
C LEU A 248 0.99 2.38 13.34
N GLY A 249 0.38 2.08 14.49
CA GLY A 249 -0.10 3.07 15.45
C GLY A 249 1.00 3.97 16.01
N ALA A 250 2.23 3.45 16.16
CA ALA A 250 3.37 4.22 16.66
C ALA A 250 3.88 5.28 15.67
N VAL A 251 3.52 5.19 14.39
CA VAL A 251 3.88 6.17 13.35
C VAL A 251 2.67 6.95 12.81
N LYS A 252 1.53 6.84 13.52
CA LYS A 252 0.32 7.60 13.27
C LYS A 252 0.60 9.11 13.37
N MET A 253 0.11 9.86 12.41
CA MET A 253 0.23 11.31 12.35
C MET A 253 -1.04 11.96 12.89
N ALA A 254 -0.92 12.75 13.95
CA ALA A 254 -2.01 13.55 14.48
C ALA A 254 -2.45 14.64 13.48
N HIS A 255 -3.75 14.92 13.49
CA HIS A 255 -4.33 16.07 12.78
C HIS A 255 -3.91 17.34 13.52
N LEU A 256 -3.09 18.16 12.87
CA LEU A 256 -2.64 19.45 13.41
C LEU A 256 -3.37 20.59 12.70
N PRO A 257 -3.68 21.70 13.38
CA PRO A 257 -4.25 22.88 12.73
C PRO A 257 -3.40 23.34 11.54
N GLY A 258 -4.03 23.54 10.38
CA GLY A 258 -3.36 23.98 9.15
C GLY A 258 -2.55 22.89 8.43
N HIS A 259 -2.68 21.61 8.82
CA HIS A 259 -2.03 20.49 8.14
C HIS A 259 -3.03 19.42 7.72
N ASP A 260 -3.15 19.22 6.41
CA ASP A 260 -4.06 18.20 5.83
C ASP A 260 -3.45 16.79 5.80
N ASP A 261 -2.14 16.67 6.10
CA ASP A 261 -1.42 15.40 6.19
C ASP A 261 -1.55 14.78 7.58
N PHE A 262 -2.56 13.95 7.81
CA PHE A 262 -2.75 13.16 9.04
C PHE A 262 -3.28 11.76 8.73
N THR A 263 -3.22 10.86 9.71
CA THR A 263 -3.67 9.47 9.53
C THR A 263 -5.19 9.37 9.57
N HIS A 264 -5.79 8.85 8.49
CA HIS A 264 -7.22 8.60 8.33
C HIS A 264 -7.64 7.20 8.78
N TYR A 265 -6.79 6.21 8.53
CA TYR A 265 -7.01 4.85 9.00
C TYR A 265 -5.70 4.07 9.13
N LEU A 266 -5.78 3.01 9.95
CA LEU A 266 -4.82 1.91 9.98
C LEU A 266 -5.49 0.70 9.32
N GLY A 267 -4.81 0.08 8.38
CA GLY A 267 -5.28 -1.11 7.68
C GLY A 267 -4.34 -2.28 7.90
N MET A 268 -4.89 -3.48 8.10
CA MET A 268 -4.13 -4.72 8.13
C MET A 268 -4.95 -5.83 7.47
N ALA A 269 -4.35 -6.59 6.57
CA ALA A 269 -4.96 -7.74 5.92
C ALA A 269 -4.20 -9.01 6.29
N ASP A 270 -4.94 -10.06 6.62
CA ASP A 270 -4.44 -11.44 6.58
C ASP A 270 -4.85 -12.03 5.22
N LEU A 271 -3.87 -12.23 4.33
CA LEU A 271 -4.11 -12.69 2.97
C LEU A 271 -4.40 -14.19 2.90
N ASN A 272 -4.08 -14.96 3.94
CA ASN A 272 -4.37 -16.39 4.00
C ASN A 272 -5.83 -16.61 4.41
N SER A 273 -6.31 -15.92 5.46
CA SER A 273 -7.73 -15.96 5.83
C SER A 273 -8.62 -15.03 4.98
N ARG A 274 -8.01 -14.17 4.15
CA ARG A 274 -8.67 -13.17 3.29
C ARG A 274 -9.59 -12.25 4.09
N ARG A 275 -9.06 -11.78 5.23
CA ARG A 275 -9.72 -10.84 6.14
C ARG A 275 -9.01 -9.50 6.13
N TYR A 276 -9.79 -8.42 6.17
CA TYR A 276 -9.28 -7.06 6.32
C TYR A 276 -9.74 -6.49 7.66
N PHE A 277 -8.80 -5.91 8.40
CA PHE A 277 -8.96 -5.20 9.67
C PHE A 277 -8.73 -3.71 9.39
N PHE A 278 -9.79 -2.90 9.47
CA PHE A 278 -9.78 -1.48 9.16
C PHE A 278 -10.11 -0.67 10.41
N THR A 279 -9.20 0.18 10.86
CA THR A 279 -9.39 1.03 12.03
C THR A 279 -9.41 2.50 11.58
N PRO A 280 -10.59 3.13 11.47
CA PRO A 280 -10.69 4.56 11.17
C PRO A 280 -10.15 5.38 12.34
N VAL A 281 -9.63 6.56 12.02
CA VAL A 281 -9.14 7.56 12.98
C VAL A 281 -10.05 8.79 12.85
N PRO A 282 -10.58 9.35 13.96
CA PRO A 282 -10.19 9.10 15.35
C PRO A 282 -11.01 8.03 16.11
N GLU A 283 -11.99 7.37 15.50
CA GLU A 283 -12.95 6.49 16.21
C GLU A 283 -12.29 5.24 16.81
N MET A 284 -11.17 4.79 16.23
CA MET A 284 -10.32 3.68 16.71
C MET A 284 -11.04 2.33 16.92
N THR A 285 -12.27 2.18 16.43
CA THR A 285 -13.01 0.91 16.46
C THR A 285 -12.72 0.11 15.19
N THR A 286 -12.13 -1.08 15.34
CA THR A 286 -11.70 -1.87 14.19
C THR A 286 -12.88 -2.61 13.55
N ILE A 287 -13.11 -2.36 12.27
CA ILE A 287 -14.07 -3.06 11.43
C ILE A 287 -13.34 -4.23 10.76
N THR A 288 -13.89 -5.43 10.88
CA THR A 288 -13.30 -6.63 10.26
C THR A 288 -14.24 -7.24 9.25
N GLN A 289 -13.75 -7.52 8.05
CA GLN A 289 -14.56 -8.12 6.98
C GLN A 289 -13.82 -9.26 6.29
N SER A 290 -14.58 -10.26 5.83
CA SER A 290 -14.07 -11.43 5.09
C SER A 290 -14.45 -11.32 3.62
N LEU A 291 -13.46 -11.29 2.72
CA LEU A 291 -13.72 -11.19 1.29
C LEU A 291 -14.57 -12.37 0.76
N PRO A 292 -14.31 -13.64 1.12
CA PRO A 292 -15.20 -14.75 0.74
C PRO A 292 -16.65 -14.57 1.19
N ALA A 293 -16.90 -14.07 2.41
CA ALA A 293 -18.25 -13.85 2.92
C ALA A 293 -18.97 -12.73 2.15
N LEU A 294 -18.26 -11.65 1.83
CA LEU A 294 -18.80 -10.54 1.04
C LEU A 294 -19.15 -10.98 -0.39
N MET A 295 -18.30 -11.78 -1.03
CA MET A 295 -18.56 -12.34 -2.35
C MET A 295 -19.79 -13.26 -2.39
N ALA A 296 -20.05 -14.00 -1.32
CA ALA A 296 -21.25 -14.83 -1.22
C ALA A 296 -22.54 -14.01 -1.02
N LYS A 297 -22.42 -12.79 -0.47
CA LYS A 297 -23.56 -11.96 -0.08
C LYS A 297 -23.90 -10.86 -1.09
N TYR A 298 -22.93 -10.31 -1.81
CA TYR A 298 -23.09 -9.11 -2.61
C TYR A 298 -22.57 -9.28 -4.04
N SER A 299 -23.37 -8.84 -5.02
CA SER A 299 -22.98 -8.74 -6.44
C SER A 299 -22.65 -7.32 -6.88
N THR A 300 -22.80 -6.33 -5.98
CA THR A 300 -22.57 -4.90 -6.22
C THR A 300 -21.59 -4.33 -5.20
N PRO A 301 -20.90 -3.20 -5.52
CA PRO A 301 -20.00 -2.53 -4.58
C PRO A 301 -20.66 -2.24 -3.22
N GLN A 302 -19.91 -2.44 -2.14
CA GLN A 302 -20.38 -2.16 -0.77
C GLN A 302 -19.37 -1.29 -0.02
N VAL A 303 -19.84 -0.19 0.57
CA VAL A 303 -19.08 0.63 1.51
C VAL A 303 -19.41 0.15 2.92
N LEU A 304 -18.45 -0.49 3.58
CA LEU A 304 -18.67 -1.35 4.75
C LEU A 304 -18.48 -0.62 6.09
N SER A 305 -17.94 0.59 6.07
CA SER A 305 -17.80 1.47 7.26
C SER A 305 -19.03 2.35 7.53
N GLN A 306 -20.14 2.09 6.83
CA GLN A 306 -21.43 2.76 7.03
C GLN A 306 -22.56 1.81 7.45
N VAL A 307 -22.25 0.54 7.73
CA VAL A 307 -23.26 -0.46 8.07
C VAL A 307 -23.27 -0.65 9.59
N PRO A 308 -24.37 -0.34 10.29
CA PRO A 308 -24.52 -0.63 11.71
C PRO A 308 -24.43 -2.13 12.02
#